data_AF-A0A3C0ANL5-F1
#
_entry.id   AF-A0A3C0ANL5-F1
#
_cell.length_a   1.000
_cell.length_b   1.000
_cell.length_c   1.000
_cell.angle_alpha   90.00
_cell.angle_beta   90.00
_cell.angle_gamma   90.00
#
_symmetry.space_group_name_H-M   'P 1'
#
loop_
_entity.id
_entity.type
_entity.pdbx_description
1 polymer ?
#
loop_
_entity_poly.entity_id
_entity_poly.type
_entity_poly.pdbx_seq_one_letter_code
_entity_poly.pdbx_strand_id
1 'polypeptide(L)' 'MERKEAAQFDQEVLDLYDDYAHGRLNRRDYIKKLGMFAVGGMTAEALMASLS' A
#
# COMPACT_ATOMS: atom_id res chain seq x y z
N MET A 1 10.08 -7.40 13.44
CA MET A 1 9.01 -7.47 12.44
C MET A 1 9.64 -8.06 11.19
N GLU A 2 9.21 -9.26 10.80
CA GLU A 2 9.65 -9.90 9.57
C GLU A 2 9.10 -9.07 8.40
N ARG A 3 9.97 -8.54 7.54
CA ARG A 3 9.56 -7.73 6.38
C ARG A 3 8.85 -8.67 5.41
N LYS A 4 7.57 -8.45 5.15
CA LYS A 4 6.83 -9.23 4.15
C LYS A 4 7.52 -9.11 2.79
N GLU A 5 7.67 -10.22 2.10
CA GLU A 5 8.27 -10.22 0.76
C GLU A 5 7.32 -9.56 -0.23
N ALA A 6 7.86 -8.85 -1.22
CA ALA A 6 7.07 -8.17 -2.24
C ALA A 6 6.08 -9.13 -2.96
N ALA A 7 6.46 -10.41 -3.09
CA ALA A 7 5.63 -11.47 -3.68
C ALA A 7 4.33 -11.77 -2.91
N GLN A 8 4.20 -11.28 -1.68
CA GLN A 8 3.00 -11.46 -0.83
C GLN A 8 1.96 -10.35 -1.02
N PHE A 9 2.23 -9.37 -1.87
CA PHE A 9 1.32 -8.28 -2.19
C PHE A 9 0.86 -8.36 -3.64
N ASP A 10 -0.38 -7.97 -3.90
CA ASP A 10 -0.84 -7.75 -5.27
C ASP A 10 0.04 -6.69 -5.95
N GLN A 11 0.38 -6.92 -7.22
CA GLN A 11 1.24 -6.02 -7.98
C GLN A 11 0.71 -4.59 -8.00
N GLU A 12 -0.62 -4.42 -8.06
CA GLU A 12 -1.28 -3.11 -8.04
C GLU A 12 -1.03 -2.33 -6.74
N VAL A 13 -0.85 -3.02 -5.61
CA VAL A 13 -0.47 -2.40 -4.32
C VAL A 13 0.96 -1.87 -4.37
N LEU A 14 1.87 -2.63 -5.00
CA LEU A 14 3.27 -2.21 -5.18
C LEU A 14 3.36 -1.00 -6.12
N ASP A 15 2.58 -0.99 -7.20
CA ASP A 15 2.54 0.12 -8.15
C ASP A 15 1.99 1.40 -7.50
N LEU A 16 0.96 1.28 -6.65
CA LEU A 16 0.45 2.40 -5.86
C LEU A 16 1.49 2.97 -4.89
N TYR A 17 2.26 2.10 -4.24
CA TYR A 17 3.36 2.53 -3.36
C TYR A 17 4.46 3.23 -4.16
N ASP A 18 4.84 2.70 -5.33
CA ASP A 18 5.87 3.29 -6.19
C ASP A 18 5.46 4.69 -6.66
N ASP A 19 4.20 4.86 -7.09
CA ASP A 19 3.64 6.15 -7.48
C ASP A 19 3.64 7.17 -6.33
N TYR A 20 3.32 6.73 -5.11
CA TYR A 20 3.37 7.58 -3.92
C TYR A 20 4.81 7.95 -3.54
N ALA A 21 5.72 6.98 -3.51
CA ALA A 21 7.13 7.15 -3.15
C ALA A 21 7.86 8.10 -4.11
N HIS A 22 7.50 8.07 -5.40
CA HIS A 22 8.05 8.95 -6.42
C HIS A 22 7.26 10.25 -6.64
N GLY A 23 6.26 10.53 -5.79
CA GLY A 23 5.51 11.79 -5.82
C GLY A 23 4.55 11.94 -7.00
N ARG A 24 4.27 10.87 -7.75
CA ARG A 24 3.25 10.83 -8.82
C ARG A 24 1.84 10.76 -8.26
N LEU A 25 1.69 10.31 -7.01
CA LEU A 25 0.44 10.26 -6.27
C LEU A 25 0.57 10.98 -4.92
N ASN A 26 -0.39 11.85 -4.59
CA ASN A 26 -0.39 12.51 -3.28
C ASN A 26 -0.88 11.55 -2.18
N ARG A 27 -0.52 11.86 -0.93
CA ARG A 27 -0.83 11.00 0.23
C ARG A 27 -2.32 10.68 0.38
N ARG A 28 -3.21 11.65 0.13
CA ARG A 28 -4.66 11.46 0.29
C ARG A 28 -5.19 10.47 -0.76
N ASP A 29 -4.76 10.62 -1.99
CA ASP A 29 -5.18 9.75 -3.09
C ASP A 29 -4.54 8.36 -2.97
N TYR A 30 -3.30 8.28 -2.48
CA TYR A 30 -2.65 7.02 -2.13
C TYR A 30 -3.45 6.22 -1.09
N ILE A 31 -3.78 6.83 0.06
CA ILE A 31 -4.55 6.15 1.12
C ILE A 31 -5.94 5.73 0.61
N LYS A 32 -6.60 6.58 -0.19
CA LYS A 32 -7.92 6.29 -0.75
C LYS A 32 -7.87 5.06 -1.68
N LYS A 33 -6.87 4.98 -2.56
CA LYS A 33 -6.70 3.85 -3.48
C LYS A 33 -6.25 2.59 -2.74
N LEU A 34 -5.32 2.72 -1.79
CA LEU A 34 -4.84 1.62 -0.95
C LEU A 34 -5.98 0.97 -0.14
N GLY A 35 -6.96 1.75 0.30
CA GLY A 35 -8.16 1.26 0.97
C GLY A 35 -9.04 0.31 0.13
N MET A 36 -8.90 0.31 -1.20
CA MET A 36 -9.61 -0.65 -2.06
C MET A 36 -9.03 -2.08 -1.95
N PHE A 37 -7.78 -2.20 -1.48
CA PHE A 37 -7.08 -3.47 -1.26
C PHE A 37 -7.14 -3.93 0.21
N ALA A 38 -7.84 -3.19 1.06
CA ALA A 38 -8.05 -3.52 2.46
C ALA A 38 -9.13 -4.61 2.57
N VAL A 39 -8.70 -5.88 2.70
CA VAL A 39 -9.61 -7.04 2.83
C VAL A 39 -9.63 -7.55 4.27
N GLY A 40 -10.81 -7.96 4.77
CA GLY A 40 -10.95 -8.85 5.92
C GLY A 40 -10.12 -8.51 7.17
N GLY A 41 -10.23 -7.29 7.69
CA GLY A 41 -9.57 -6.87 8.94
C GLY A 41 -8.23 -6.14 8.77
N MET A 42 -7.70 -6.05 7.55
CA MET A 42 -6.61 -5.11 7.23
C MET A 42 -7.17 -3.71 7.00
N THR A 43 -6.55 -2.68 7.59
CA THR A 43 -6.86 -1.27 7.31
C THR A 43 -5.86 -0.70 6.32
N ALA A 44 -6.21 0.41 5.65
CA ALA A 44 -5.27 1.13 4.79
C ALA A 44 -4.00 1.58 5.55
N GLU A 45 -4.13 1.89 6.86
CA GLU A 45 -2.99 2.22 7.73
C GLU A 45 -2.09 1.01 7.98
N ALA A 46 -2.67 -0.18 8.21
CA ALA A 46 -1.90 -1.41 8.35
C ALA A 46 -1.15 -1.78 7.07
N LEU A 47 -1.76 -1.56 5.90
CA LEU A 47 -1.11 -1.70 4.60
C LEU A 47 0.05 -0.71 4.44
N MET A 48 -0.19 0.57 4.73
CA MET A 48 0.84 1.60 4.65
C MET A 48 2.03 1.28 5.55
N ALA A 49 1.78 0.84 6.79
CA ALA A 49 2.81 0.45 7.75
C ALA A 49 3.62 -0.80 7.32
N SER A 50 3.03 -1.68 6.50
CA SER A 50 3.76 -2.85 5.96
C SER A 50 4.66 -2.52 4.76
N LEU A 51 4.42 -1.38 4.10
CA LEU A 51 5.13 -0.94 2.90
C LEU A 51 6.21 0.11 3.21
N SER A 52 6.10 0.80 4.35
CA SER A 52 7.11 1.74 4.90
C SER A 52 8.27 1.02 5.58
#